data_AF-A0A081QQV9-F1
#
_entry.id   AF-A0A081QQV9-F1
#
_cell.length_a   1.000
_cell.length_b   1.000
_cell.length_c   1.000
_cell.angle_alpha   90.00
_cell.angle_beta   90.00
_cell.angle_gamma   90.00
#
_symmetry.space_group_name_H-M   'P 1'
#
loop_
_entity.id
_entity.type
_entity.pdbx_description
1 polymer ?
#
loop_
_entity_poly.entity_id
_entity_poly.type
_entity_poly.pdbx_seq_one_letter_code
_entity_poly.pdbx_strand_id
1 'polypeptide(L)'
;MKQDQLKAWQPDQFDRFVRILEQDQLNHAYLFSGFFGSLEMAQFLAKSLFCTDKVGVLPCEKCRNCKLIEQGEFPDVTLIKPVNQVIKTERIRELVGQFSQAGIESQQQVFIIDQAEKMHPNAANSLLKVIEEPQSEVYIFFLTSDEEKILPTIRSRTQIFHFKKQEEKLILLLEQMGLVKKKATLLAQFSQSRAEAEKLANQAGFWTLVDESERLLTWLLAKKKESYLQVAKLASLADDKEKQDQVLRILEVLCGQDILQARVRVILQDLLEARKMWQANVSFQNAMEYLVLKEI
;
A
#
# COMPACT_ATOMS: atom_id res chain seq x y z
N MET A 1 -9.32 -7.48 9.65
CA MET A 1 -8.80 -7.05 10.98
C MET A 1 -10.01 -6.67 11.84
N LYS A 2 -10.05 -7.04 13.13
CA LYS A 2 -11.20 -6.67 13.98
C LYS A 2 -11.21 -5.18 14.33
N GLN A 3 -12.39 -4.64 14.62
CA GLN A 3 -12.60 -3.24 15.01
C GLN A 3 -11.65 -2.79 16.13
N ASP A 4 -11.48 -3.61 17.18
CA ASP A 4 -10.61 -3.27 18.31
C ASP A 4 -9.15 -3.13 17.89
N GLN A 5 -8.71 -3.96 16.94
CA GLN A 5 -7.38 -3.87 16.36
C GLN A 5 -7.27 -2.60 15.49
N LEU A 6 -8.27 -2.29 14.68
CA LEU A 6 -8.27 -1.05 13.90
C LEU A 6 -8.11 0.19 14.80
N LYS A 7 -8.87 0.25 15.91
CA LYS A 7 -8.75 1.32 16.90
C LYS A 7 -7.37 1.36 17.56
N ALA A 8 -6.81 0.20 17.90
CA ALA A 8 -5.46 0.13 18.50
C ALA A 8 -4.37 0.61 17.54
N TRP A 9 -4.51 0.33 16.23
CA TRP A 9 -3.53 0.72 15.22
C TRP A 9 -3.71 2.16 14.75
N GLN A 10 -4.94 2.60 14.51
CA GLN A 10 -5.25 3.93 13.98
C GLN A 10 -6.27 4.67 14.86
N PRO A 11 -5.94 5.02 16.12
CA PRO A 11 -6.90 5.62 17.05
C PRO A 11 -7.43 6.97 16.53
N ASP A 12 -6.54 7.84 16.06
CA ASP A 12 -6.89 9.17 15.53
C ASP A 12 -7.90 9.08 14.38
N GLN A 13 -7.68 8.16 13.43
CA GLN A 13 -8.56 8.01 12.27
C GLN A 13 -9.86 7.29 12.65
N PHE A 14 -9.78 6.30 13.54
CA PHE A 14 -10.95 5.58 14.03
C PHE A 14 -11.93 6.52 14.72
N ASP A 15 -11.46 7.29 15.70
CA ASP A 15 -12.31 8.22 16.45
C ASP A 15 -12.87 9.32 15.55
N ARG A 16 -12.10 9.76 14.53
CA ARG A 16 -12.57 10.75 13.55
C ARG A 16 -13.70 10.22 12.69
N PHE A 17 -13.57 9.00 12.15
CA PHE A 17 -14.62 8.40 11.33
C PHE A 17 -15.86 8.01 12.14
N VAL A 18 -15.70 7.59 13.40
CA VAL A 18 -16.84 7.38 14.31
C VAL A 18 -17.64 8.67 14.45
N ARG A 19 -17.00 9.82 14.69
CA ARG A 19 -17.69 11.12 14.77
C ARG A 19 -18.39 11.51 13.46
N ILE A 20 -17.75 11.28 12.31
CA ILE A 20 -18.35 11.55 10.99
C ILE A 20 -19.62 10.73 10.79
N LEU A 21 -19.60 9.44 11.18
CA LEU A 21 -20.77 8.57 11.12
C LEU A 21 -21.86 9.00 12.09
N GLU A 22 -21.51 9.42 13.32
CA GLU A 22 -22.48 9.89 14.33
C GLU A 22 -23.19 11.17 13.89
N GLN A 23 -22.52 11.99 13.07
CA GLN A 23 -23.05 13.23 12.51
C GLN A 23 -23.81 13.04 11.19
N ASP A 24 -23.82 11.82 10.64
CA ASP A 24 -24.38 11.52 9.32
C ASP A 24 -23.77 12.39 8.20
N GLN A 25 -22.46 12.64 8.29
CA GLN A 25 -21.69 13.51 7.37
C GLN A 25 -20.68 12.72 6.53
N LEU A 26 -20.95 11.45 6.26
CA LEU A 26 -20.08 10.64 5.42
C LEU A 26 -20.15 11.14 3.97
N ASN A 27 -19.02 11.63 3.45
CA ASN A 27 -18.90 12.12 2.08
C ASN A 27 -18.84 10.97 1.07
N HIS A 28 -19.21 11.23 -0.18
CA HIS A 28 -19.23 10.24 -1.24
C HIS A 28 -17.85 9.74 -1.69
N ALA A 29 -16.77 10.50 -1.45
CA ALA A 29 -15.44 10.14 -1.94
C ALA A 29 -14.31 10.49 -0.96
N TYR A 30 -13.52 9.49 -0.62
CA TYR A 30 -12.36 9.60 0.26
C TYR A 30 -11.10 9.06 -0.38
N LEU A 31 -9.98 9.72 -0.12
CA LEU A 31 -8.64 9.22 -0.43
C LEU A 31 -7.91 8.88 0.85
N PHE A 32 -7.70 7.59 1.10
CA PHE A 32 -6.92 7.07 2.20
C PHE A 32 -5.49 6.90 1.74
N SER A 33 -4.65 7.80 2.22
CA SER A 33 -3.22 7.89 1.89
C SER A 33 -2.40 7.32 3.03
N GLY A 34 -1.53 6.36 2.74
CA GLY A 34 -0.61 5.79 3.71
C GLY A 34 -0.76 4.28 3.84
N PHE A 35 -0.17 3.76 4.91
CA PHE A 35 0.27 2.36 4.91
C PHE A 35 -0.75 1.42 5.56
N PHE A 36 -0.95 1.50 6.88
CA PHE A 36 -1.63 0.47 7.64
C PHE A 36 -3.05 0.87 8.02
N GLY A 37 -4.01 -0.04 7.91
CA GLY A 37 -5.37 0.17 8.40
C GLY A 37 -6.30 0.93 7.44
N SER A 38 -5.83 1.36 6.27
CA SER A 38 -6.64 2.09 5.28
C SER A 38 -7.72 1.19 4.68
N LEU A 39 -7.34 -0.02 4.23
CA LEU A 39 -8.29 -1.02 3.73
C LEU A 39 -9.26 -1.45 4.83
N GLU A 40 -8.76 -1.69 6.03
CA GLU A 40 -9.59 -2.14 7.15
C GLU A 40 -10.51 -1.02 7.65
N MET A 41 -10.12 0.25 7.53
CA MET A 41 -11.01 1.39 7.76
C MET A 41 -12.10 1.45 6.70
N ALA A 42 -11.78 1.28 5.42
CA ALA A 42 -12.79 1.26 4.36
C ALA A 42 -13.80 0.12 4.55
N GLN A 43 -13.32 -1.08 4.93
CA GLN A 43 -14.18 -2.20 5.28
C GLN A 43 -15.00 -1.94 6.56
N PHE A 44 -14.42 -1.30 7.58
CA PHE A 44 -15.14 -0.89 8.79
C PHE A 44 -16.29 0.06 8.45
N LEU A 45 -16.04 1.09 7.64
CA LEU A 45 -17.07 2.04 7.18
C LEU A 45 -18.17 1.33 6.39
N ALA A 46 -17.80 0.44 5.46
CA ALA A 46 -18.76 -0.39 4.73
C ALA A 46 -19.64 -1.22 5.68
N LYS A 47 -19.03 -1.86 6.69
CA LYS A 47 -19.78 -2.61 7.71
C LYS A 47 -20.69 -1.71 8.53
N SER A 48 -20.27 -0.50 8.92
CA SER A 48 -21.11 0.44 9.67
C SER A 48 -22.36 0.86 8.90
N LEU A 49 -22.25 0.98 7.57
CA LEU A 49 -23.37 1.30 6.69
C LEU A 49 -24.37 0.14 6.63
N PHE A 50 -23.90 -1.08 6.35
CA PHE A 50 -24.77 -2.24 6.07
C PHE A 50 -25.06 -3.15 7.27
N CYS A 51 -24.51 -2.88 8.45
CA CYS A 51 -24.73 -3.72 9.63
C CYS A 51 -26.16 -3.58 10.17
N THR A 52 -26.87 -4.71 10.25
CA THR A 52 -28.23 -4.81 10.79
C THR A 52 -28.28 -4.60 12.31
N ASP A 53 -27.27 -5.08 13.04
CA ASP A 53 -27.27 -5.12 14.51
C ASP A 53 -26.24 -4.15 15.11
N LYS A 54 -26.04 -2.99 14.47
CA LYS A 54 -25.02 -2.01 14.91
C LYS A 54 -25.38 -1.39 16.26
N VAL A 55 -24.37 -1.11 17.08
CA VAL A 55 -24.52 -0.42 18.36
C VAL A 55 -24.06 1.02 18.16
N GLY A 56 -25.01 1.95 18.06
CA GLY A 56 -24.74 3.30 17.57
C GLY A 56 -24.26 3.25 16.12
N VAL A 57 -23.03 3.69 15.87
CA VAL A 57 -22.38 3.64 14.55
C VAL A 57 -21.40 2.49 14.37
N LEU A 58 -21.19 1.70 15.44
CA LEU A 58 -20.20 0.63 15.46
C LEU A 58 -20.82 -0.68 14.93
N PRO A 59 -20.22 -1.32 13.92
CA PRO A 59 -20.70 -2.58 13.37
C PRO A 59 -20.52 -3.70 14.38
N CYS A 60 -21.44 -4.67 14.40
CA CYS A 60 -21.40 -5.77 15.38
C CYS A 60 -20.35 -6.84 15.10
N GLU A 61 -19.79 -6.86 13.88
CA GLU A 61 -18.84 -7.85 13.34
C GLU A 61 -19.33 -9.31 13.34
N LYS A 62 -20.60 -9.57 13.66
CA LYS A 62 -21.16 -10.92 13.85
C LYS A 62 -22.34 -11.25 12.93
N CYS A 63 -23.09 -10.24 12.48
CA CYS A 63 -24.23 -10.43 11.59
C CYS A 63 -23.79 -10.91 10.19
N ARG A 64 -24.75 -11.38 9.40
CA ARG A 64 -24.51 -11.88 8.03
C ARG A 64 -23.78 -10.85 7.17
N ASN A 65 -24.27 -9.60 7.15
CA ASN A 65 -23.71 -8.55 6.32
C ASN A 65 -22.26 -8.25 6.70
N CYS A 66 -21.96 -8.13 8.00
CA CYS A 66 -20.59 -7.91 8.47
C CYS A 66 -19.62 -9.03 8.03
N LYS A 67 -20.08 -10.28 8.05
CA LYS A 67 -19.27 -11.43 7.63
C LYS A 67 -19.03 -11.44 6.11
N LEU A 68 -20.09 -11.21 5.32
CA LEU A 68 -19.98 -11.15 3.86
C LEU A 68 -19.04 -10.01 3.41
N ILE A 69 -19.10 -8.85 4.08
CA ILE A 69 -18.21 -7.72 3.78
C ILE A 69 -16.75 -8.05 4.12
N GLU A 70 -16.49 -8.70 5.27
CA GLU A 70 -15.12 -9.15 5.62
C GLU A 70 -14.60 -10.17 4.58
N GLN A 71 -15.47 -11.02 4.05
CA GLN A 71 -15.15 -12.02 3.03
C GLN A 71 -15.05 -11.44 1.61
N GLY A 72 -15.55 -10.21 1.39
CA GLY A 72 -15.61 -9.60 0.06
C GLY A 72 -16.71 -10.17 -0.83
N GLU A 73 -17.76 -10.76 -0.24
CA GLU A 73 -18.87 -11.44 -0.93
C GLU A 73 -20.18 -10.65 -0.83
N PHE A 74 -20.18 -9.45 -0.25
CA PHE A 74 -21.38 -8.64 -0.11
C PHE A 74 -21.71 -7.90 -1.43
N PRO A 75 -22.93 -8.04 -2.00
CA PRO A 75 -23.24 -7.52 -3.33
C PRO A 75 -23.04 -6.01 -3.50
N ASP A 76 -23.38 -5.22 -2.47
CA ASP A 76 -23.31 -3.75 -2.53
C ASP A 76 -21.94 -3.20 -2.08
N VAL A 77 -20.94 -4.07 -1.82
CA VAL A 77 -19.57 -3.67 -1.49
C VAL A 77 -18.59 -4.32 -2.48
N THR A 78 -18.01 -3.50 -3.37
CA THR A 78 -17.04 -4.00 -4.36
C THR A 78 -15.62 -3.59 -4.00
N LEU A 79 -14.76 -4.58 -3.76
CA LEU A 79 -13.32 -4.39 -3.55
C LEU A 79 -12.55 -4.67 -4.85
N ILE A 80 -11.79 -3.70 -5.33
CA ILE A 80 -10.88 -3.84 -6.47
C ILE A 80 -9.45 -3.83 -5.99
N LYS A 81 -8.68 -4.80 -6.49
CA LYS A 81 -7.25 -4.92 -6.27
C LYS A 81 -6.53 -5.02 -7.61
N PRO A 82 -5.27 -4.57 -7.70
CA PRO A 82 -4.46 -4.74 -8.90
C PRO A 82 -4.21 -6.22 -9.19
N VAL A 83 -4.25 -6.60 -10.46
CA VAL A 83 -3.81 -7.90 -10.96
C VAL A 83 -2.57 -7.67 -11.80
N ASN A 84 -1.46 -8.33 -11.46
CA ASN A 84 -0.15 -8.09 -12.11
C ASN A 84 0.27 -6.61 -12.07
N GLN A 85 0.14 -5.98 -10.90
CA GLN A 85 0.48 -4.57 -10.65
C GLN A 85 -0.35 -3.52 -11.43
N VAL A 86 -1.43 -3.92 -12.11
CA VAL A 86 -2.28 -3.01 -12.88
C VAL A 86 -3.74 -3.23 -12.52
N ILE A 87 -4.51 -2.15 -12.39
CA ILE A 87 -5.98 -2.20 -12.35
C ILE A 87 -6.48 -1.96 -13.77
N LYS A 88 -7.08 -3.00 -14.37
CA LYS A 88 -7.56 -2.97 -15.75
C LYS A 88 -8.70 -1.97 -15.94
N THR A 89 -8.69 -1.27 -17.07
CA THR A 89 -9.70 -0.26 -17.41
C THR A 89 -11.11 -0.85 -17.49
N GLU A 90 -11.23 -2.08 -17.99
CA GLU A 90 -12.51 -2.79 -18.10
C GLU A 90 -13.17 -2.94 -16.73
N ARG A 91 -12.38 -3.27 -15.70
CA ARG A 91 -12.90 -3.45 -14.35
C ARG A 91 -13.49 -2.16 -13.78
N ILE A 92 -12.86 -1.02 -14.07
CA ILE A 92 -13.39 0.30 -13.65
C ILE A 92 -14.65 0.66 -14.46
N ARG A 93 -14.70 0.34 -15.75
CA ARG A 93 -15.91 0.58 -16.57
C ARG A 93 -17.10 -0.25 -16.10
N GLU A 94 -16.88 -1.49 -15.68
CA GLU A 94 -17.91 -2.33 -15.06
C GLU A 94 -18.50 -1.65 -13.81
N LEU A 95 -17.64 -1.08 -12.95
CA LEU A 95 -18.13 -0.29 -11.81
C LEU A 95 -18.94 0.93 -12.25
N VAL A 96 -18.45 1.63 -13.27
CA VAL A 96 -19.13 2.84 -13.76
C VAL A 96 -20.56 2.53 -14.19
N GLY A 97 -20.77 1.37 -14.83
CA GLY A 97 -22.10 0.88 -15.17
C GLY A 97 -22.96 0.50 -13.95
N GLN A 98 -22.34 0.03 -12.86
CA GLN A 98 -23.04 -0.31 -11.62
C GLN A 98 -23.54 0.91 -10.83
N PHE A 99 -22.86 2.06 -10.91
CA PHE A 99 -23.31 3.30 -10.24
C PHE A 99 -24.65 3.81 -10.74
N SER A 100 -25.02 3.48 -12.00
CA SER A 100 -26.32 3.84 -12.56
C SER A 100 -27.46 2.92 -12.13
N GLN A 101 -27.17 1.92 -11.29
CA GLN A 101 -28.15 0.99 -10.74
C GLN A 101 -28.25 1.22 -9.22
N ALA A 102 -29.47 1.16 -8.67
CA ALA A 102 -29.63 1.07 -7.22
C ALA A 102 -28.97 -0.24 -6.71
N GLY A 103 -28.45 -0.22 -5.48
CA GLY A 103 -27.90 -1.43 -4.85
C GLY A 103 -28.94 -2.56 -4.79
N ILE A 104 -28.45 -3.80 -4.77
CA ILE A 104 -29.28 -5.01 -4.86
C ILE A 104 -30.00 -5.25 -3.53
N GLU A 105 -29.32 -5.01 -2.40
CA GLU A 105 -29.91 -5.17 -1.07
C GLU A 105 -30.32 -3.82 -0.43
N SER A 106 -29.81 -2.69 -0.93
CA SER A 106 -30.07 -1.35 -0.39
C SER A 106 -29.96 -0.25 -1.45
N GLN A 107 -30.31 1.00 -1.12
CA GLN A 107 -30.05 2.16 -2.01
C GLN A 107 -28.58 2.61 -2.01
N GLN A 108 -27.74 2.01 -1.13
CA GLN A 108 -26.35 2.39 -0.91
C GLN A 108 -25.39 1.45 -1.63
N GLN A 109 -24.28 1.98 -2.13
CA GLN A 109 -23.20 1.18 -2.71
C GLN A 109 -21.84 1.67 -2.23
N VAL A 110 -20.93 0.74 -1.94
CA VAL A 110 -19.57 1.05 -1.49
C VAL A 110 -18.55 0.44 -2.43
N PHE A 111 -17.60 1.27 -2.87
CA PHE A 111 -16.50 0.86 -3.74
C PHE A 111 -15.18 1.13 -3.05
N ILE A 112 -14.35 0.10 -2.93
CA ILE A 112 -13.01 0.19 -2.33
C ILE A 112 -12.01 -0.13 -3.43
N ILE A 113 -11.18 0.85 -3.79
CA ILE A 113 -10.15 0.71 -4.82
C ILE A 113 -8.80 0.69 -4.12
N ASP A 114 -8.25 -0.51 -3.93
CA ASP A 114 -6.96 -0.73 -3.30
C ASP A 114 -5.82 -0.49 -4.30
N GLN A 115 -4.75 0.17 -3.85
CA GLN A 115 -3.64 0.64 -4.69
C GLN A 115 -4.13 1.43 -5.91
N ALA A 116 -4.95 2.46 -5.66
CA ALA A 116 -5.58 3.33 -6.65
C ALA A 116 -4.58 3.98 -7.62
N GLU A 117 -3.31 4.14 -7.21
CA GLU A 117 -2.21 4.62 -8.06
C GLU A 117 -1.88 3.68 -9.24
N LYS A 118 -2.32 2.42 -9.17
CA LYS A 118 -2.16 1.41 -10.24
C LYS A 118 -3.28 1.41 -11.26
N MET A 119 -4.24 2.34 -11.16
CA MET A 119 -5.25 2.53 -12.20
C MET A 119 -4.65 3.17 -13.44
N HIS A 120 -5.08 2.71 -14.61
CA HIS A 120 -4.79 3.41 -15.85
C HIS A 120 -5.43 4.82 -15.82
N PRO A 121 -4.74 5.89 -16.28
CA PRO A 121 -5.27 7.25 -16.21
C PRO A 121 -6.67 7.43 -16.82
N ASN A 122 -6.93 6.78 -17.96
CA ASN A 122 -8.25 6.80 -18.61
C ASN A 122 -9.36 6.17 -17.74
N ALA A 123 -9.02 5.12 -16.97
CA ALA A 123 -9.94 4.47 -16.06
C ALA A 123 -10.27 5.40 -14.89
N ALA A 124 -9.25 6.00 -14.28
CA ALA A 124 -9.40 6.98 -13.21
C ALA A 124 -10.24 8.20 -13.63
N ASN A 125 -10.04 8.73 -14.86
CA ASN A 125 -10.85 9.83 -15.39
C ASN A 125 -12.33 9.46 -15.59
N SER A 126 -12.64 8.19 -15.86
CA SER A 126 -14.03 7.73 -16.02
C SER A 126 -14.82 7.81 -14.71
N LEU A 127 -14.14 7.80 -13.56
CA LEU A 127 -14.76 7.93 -12.24
C LEU A 127 -15.08 9.38 -11.87
N LEU A 128 -14.50 10.37 -12.55
CA LEU A 128 -14.68 11.79 -12.18
C LEU A 128 -16.14 12.23 -12.22
N LYS A 129 -16.89 11.78 -13.22
CA LYS A 129 -18.33 12.08 -13.34
C LYS A 129 -19.12 11.58 -12.13
N VAL A 130 -18.75 10.42 -11.60
CA VAL A 130 -19.43 9.80 -10.44
C VAL A 130 -19.09 10.54 -9.15
N ILE A 131 -17.84 10.99 -9.02
CA ILE A 131 -17.38 11.77 -7.86
C ILE A 131 -18.05 13.15 -7.82
N GLU A 132 -18.25 13.78 -8.99
CA GLU A 132 -18.85 15.11 -9.09
C GLU A 132 -20.38 15.09 -8.94
N GLU A 133 -21.06 14.12 -9.55
CA GLU A 133 -22.52 14.03 -9.57
C GLU A 133 -22.97 12.60 -9.20
N PRO A 134 -22.93 12.22 -7.91
CA PRO A 134 -23.39 10.91 -7.48
C PRO A 134 -24.92 10.81 -7.70
N GLN A 135 -25.35 9.85 -8.52
CA GLN A 135 -26.78 9.65 -8.84
C GLN A 135 -27.52 8.85 -7.75
N SER A 136 -26.80 8.24 -6.81
CA SER A 136 -27.29 7.39 -5.71
C SER A 136 -26.38 7.55 -4.48
N GLU A 137 -26.74 6.94 -3.35
CA GLU A 137 -25.91 6.96 -2.13
C GLU A 137 -24.66 6.07 -2.29
N VAL A 138 -23.71 6.58 -3.07
CA VAL A 138 -22.47 5.91 -3.40
C VAL A 138 -21.35 6.44 -2.52
N TYR A 139 -20.52 5.52 -2.02
CA TYR A 139 -19.30 5.83 -1.28
C TYR A 139 -18.09 5.17 -1.96
N ILE A 140 -17.07 5.97 -2.27
CA ILE A 140 -15.85 5.53 -2.93
C ILE A 140 -14.66 5.78 -2.00
N PHE A 141 -13.90 4.72 -1.72
CA PHE A 141 -12.68 4.75 -0.95
C PHE A 141 -11.50 4.41 -1.86
N PHE A 142 -10.70 5.41 -2.19
CA PHE A 142 -9.42 5.22 -2.89
C PHE A 142 -8.34 4.98 -1.84
N LEU A 143 -7.60 3.87 -1.96
CA LEU A 143 -6.49 3.57 -1.06
C LEU A 143 -5.18 3.69 -1.83
N THR A 144 -4.20 4.38 -1.27
CA THR A 144 -2.87 4.51 -1.88
C THR A 144 -1.78 4.49 -0.83
N SER A 145 -0.63 3.92 -1.20
CA SER A 145 0.61 4.04 -0.43
C SER A 145 1.38 5.34 -0.75
N ASP A 146 1.06 5.96 -1.89
CA ASP A 146 1.76 7.11 -2.44
C ASP A 146 0.75 8.09 -3.06
N GLU A 147 0.49 9.19 -2.36
CA GLU A 147 -0.48 10.19 -2.78
C GLU A 147 -0.08 10.91 -4.06
N GLU A 148 1.22 11.12 -4.30
CA GLU A 148 1.72 11.86 -5.46
C GLU A 148 1.54 11.10 -6.77
N LYS A 149 1.36 9.77 -6.70
CA LYS A 149 1.03 8.94 -7.86
C LYS A 149 -0.45 8.94 -8.22
N ILE A 150 -1.32 9.48 -7.36
CA ILE A 150 -2.75 9.62 -7.68
C ILE A 150 -2.96 10.81 -8.61
N LEU A 151 -3.86 10.65 -9.59
CA LEU A 151 -4.20 11.73 -10.51
C LEU A 151 -4.63 12.99 -9.73
N PRO A 152 -4.08 14.18 -10.06
CA PRO A 152 -4.44 15.43 -9.41
C PRO A 152 -5.96 15.72 -9.46
N THR A 153 -6.63 15.28 -10.51
CA THR A 153 -8.09 15.45 -10.69
C THR A 153 -8.93 14.66 -9.70
N ILE A 154 -8.45 13.50 -9.23
CA ILE A 154 -9.08 12.74 -8.16
C ILE A 154 -8.75 13.40 -6.82
N ARG A 155 -7.46 13.68 -6.55
CA ARG A 155 -7.02 14.30 -5.29
C ARG A 155 -7.81 15.56 -4.96
N SER A 156 -8.08 16.42 -5.95
CA SER A 156 -8.80 17.68 -5.74
C SER A 156 -10.29 17.53 -5.40
N ARG A 157 -10.87 16.35 -5.62
CA ARG A 157 -12.30 16.06 -5.40
C ARG A 157 -12.55 15.06 -4.27
N THR A 158 -11.50 14.56 -3.65
CA THR A 158 -11.58 13.59 -2.55
C THR A 158 -11.14 14.24 -1.24
N GLN A 159 -11.79 13.88 -0.15
CA GLN A 159 -11.28 14.23 1.17
C GLN A 159 -10.13 13.28 1.55
N ILE A 160 -8.96 13.85 1.84
CA ILE A 160 -7.74 13.07 2.09
C ILE A 160 -7.59 12.77 3.59
N PHE A 161 -7.34 11.50 3.92
CA PHE A 161 -7.05 11.02 5.27
C PHE A 161 -5.73 10.25 5.27
N HIS A 162 -4.83 10.64 6.18
CA HIS A 162 -3.50 10.04 6.27
C HIS A 162 -3.42 8.95 7.34
N PHE A 163 -3.04 7.75 6.92
CA PHE A 163 -2.86 6.58 7.79
C PHE A 163 -1.38 6.41 8.13
N LYS A 164 -1.05 6.61 9.40
CA LYS A 164 0.34 6.52 9.89
C LYS A 164 0.83 5.09 9.80
N LYS A 165 2.12 4.88 9.55
CA LYS A 165 2.70 3.54 9.45
C LYS A 165 2.61 2.72 10.75
N GLN A 166 2.62 3.41 11.89
CA GLN A 166 2.71 2.78 13.22
C GLN A 166 3.92 1.83 13.31
N GLU A 167 5.07 2.28 12.79
CA GLU A 167 6.28 1.47 12.63
C GLU A 167 6.70 0.79 13.93
N GLU A 168 6.70 1.50 15.06
CA GLU A 168 7.05 0.95 16.37
C GLU A 168 6.16 -0.24 16.77
N LYS A 169 4.85 -0.16 16.52
CA LYS A 169 3.91 -1.26 16.82
C LYS A 169 4.19 -2.46 15.92
N LEU A 170 4.53 -2.22 14.66
CA LEU A 170 4.87 -3.28 13.72
C LEU A 170 6.19 -3.97 14.09
N ILE A 171 7.19 -3.21 14.53
CA ILE A 171 8.45 -3.77 15.04
C ILE A 171 8.16 -4.69 16.23
N LEU A 172 7.38 -4.23 17.22
CA LEU A 172 7.01 -5.03 18.38
C LEU A 172 6.25 -6.31 17.99
N LEU A 173 5.32 -6.22 17.02
CA LEU A 173 4.60 -7.38 16.51
C LEU A 173 5.56 -8.39 15.86
N LEU A 174 6.48 -7.92 15.01
CA LEU A 174 7.45 -8.77 14.32
C LEU A 174 8.46 -9.40 15.31
N GLU A 175 8.86 -8.68 16.36
CA GLU A 175 9.67 -9.23 17.44
C GLU A 175 8.93 -10.34 18.20
N GLN A 176 7.63 -10.16 18.48
CA GLN A 176 6.79 -11.20 19.09
C GLN A 176 6.62 -12.43 18.18
N MET A 177 6.71 -12.26 16.85
CA MET A 177 6.75 -13.36 15.88
C MET A 177 8.11 -14.07 15.81
N GLY A 178 9.11 -13.63 16.59
CA GLY A 178 10.42 -14.27 16.72
C GLY A 178 11.53 -13.63 15.87
N LEU A 179 11.28 -12.48 15.23
CA LEU A 179 12.33 -11.77 14.50
C LEU A 179 13.24 -10.98 15.45
N VAL A 180 14.53 -10.97 15.13
CA VAL A 180 15.51 -10.10 15.81
C VAL A 180 15.21 -8.64 15.47
N LYS A 181 15.37 -7.72 16.44
CA LYS A 181 15.12 -6.28 16.31
C LYS A 181 15.57 -5.67 14.98
N LYS A 182 16.82 -5.90 14.56
CA LYS A 182 17.36 -5.37 13.28
C LYS A 182 16.50 -5.80 12.07
N LYS A 183 16.15 -7.09 12.00
CA LYS A 183 15.30 -7.65 10.94
C LYS A 183 13.87 -7.14 11.04
N ALA A 184 13.32 -7.05 12.25
CA ALA A 184 12.00 -6.48 12.49
C ALA A 184 11.92 -5.00 12.06
N THR A 185 12.93 -4.19 12.37
CA THR A 185 13.01 -2.78 11.94
C THR A 185 13.10 -2.66 10.43
N LEU A 186 14.00 -3.41 9.77
CA LEU A 186 14.11 -3.38 8.31
C LEU A 186 12.80 -3.78 7.64
N LEU A 187 12.17 -4.87 8.09
CA LEU A 187 10.93 -5.34 7.51
C LEU A 187 9.77 -4.36 7.78
N ALA A 188 9.70 -3.78 8.97
CA ALA A 188 8.71 -2.77 9.28
C ALA A 188 8.87 -1.52 8.40
N GLN A 189 10.09 -1.11 8.07
CA GLN A 189 10.38 0.00 7.15
C GLN A 189 10.15 -0.36 5.68
N PHE A 190 10.40 -1.62 5.31
CA PHE A 190 10.17 -2.13 3.97
C PHE A 190 8.68 -2.27 3.63
N SER A 191 7.90 -2.90 4.50
CA SER A 191 6.53 -3.29 4.22
C SER A 191 5.58 -2.09 4.18
N GLN A 192 4.63 -2.13 3.27
CA GLN A 192 3.57 -1.12 3.12
C GLN A 192 2.27 -1.54 3.80
N SER A 193 2.11 -2.83 4.11
CA SER A 193 0.98 -3.37 4.84
C SER A 193 1.38 -4.46 5.84
N ARG A 194 0.48 -4.77 6.77
CA ARG A 194 0.70 -5.81 7.79
C ARG A 194 0.77 -7.19 7.16
N ALA A 195 -0.15 -7.46 6.24
CA ALA A 195 -0.18 -8.73 5.52
C ALA A 195 1.11 -8.96 4.72
N GLU A 196 1.67 -7.90 4.10
CA GLU A 196 2.96 -7.98 3.41
C GLU A 196 4.09 -8.30 4.40
N ALA A 197 4.14 -7.61 5.56
CA ALA A 197 5.16 -7.86 6.58
C ALA A 197 5.09 -9.32 7.10
N GLU A 198 3.91 -9.81 7.47
CA GLU A 198 3.73 -11.18 7.98
C GLU A 198 4.06 -12.23 6.91
N LYS A 199 3.73 -11.97 5.65
CA LYS A 199 4.07 -12.85 4.52
C LYS A 199 5.59 -12.91 4.31
N LEU A 200 6.25 -11.76 4.21
CA LEU A 200 7.70 -11.67 3.95
C LEU A 200 8.55 -12.17 5.11
N ALA A 201 8.07 -12.00 6.35
CA ALA A 201 8.73 -12.52 7.54
C ALA A 201 9.07 -14.02 7.43
N ASN A 202 8.17 -14.79 6.80
CA ASN A 202 8.31 -16.24 6.64
C ASN A 202 8.97 -16.66 5.32
N GLN A 203 9.40 -15.72 4.47
CA GLN A 203 10.01 -16.02 3.17
C GLN A 203 11.53 -16.01 3.26
N ALA A 204 12.15 -17.20 3.25
CA ALA A 204 13.61 -17.33 3.27
C ALA A 204 14.29 -16.58 2.11
N GLY A 205 13.69 -16.60 0.91
CA GLY A 205 14.21 -15.90 -0.27
C GLY A 205 14.33 -14.38 -0.06
N PHE A 206 13.37 -13.76 0.63
CA PHE A 206 13.42 -12.34 0.96
C PHE A 206 14.61 -12.02 1.87
N TRP A 207 14.85 -12.84 2.90
CA TRP A 207 16.00 -12.65 3.79
C TRP A 207 17.34 -12.84 3.09
N THR A 208 17.43 -13.75 2.13
CA THR A 208 18.62 -13.87 1.28
C THR A 208 18.87 -12.59 0.48
N LEU A 209 17.83 -11.97 -0.09
CA LEU A 209 17.99 -10.67 -0.77
C LEU A 209 18.44 -9.58 0.21
N VAL A 210 17.88 -9.54 1.42
CA VAL A 210 18.30 -8.60 2.47
C VAL A 210 19.79 -8.75 2.79
N ASP A 211 20.25 -9.96 3.07
CA ASP A 211 21.65 -10.23 3.44
C ASP A 211 22.62 -9.84 2.31
N GLU A 212 22.26 -10.12 1.05
CA GLU A 212 23.07 -9.79 -0.12
C GLU A 212 23.04 -8.28 -0.46
N SER A 213 21.93 -7.59 -0.21
CA SER A 213 21.81 -6.13 -0.32
C SER A 213 22.60 -5.40 0.77
N GLU A 214 22.57 -5.87 2.03
CA GLU A 214 23.40 -5.34 3.11
C GLU A 214 24.89 -5.46 2.77
N ARG A 215 25.30 -6.60 2.20
CA ARG A 215 26.67 -6.81 1.74
C ARG A 215 27.06 -5.84 0.62
N LEU A 216 26.18 -5.63 -0.36
CA LEU A 216 26.42 -4.66 -1.44
C LEU A 216 26.62 -3.26 -0.87
N LEU A 217 25.71 -2.78 -0.01
CA LEU A 217 25.82 -1.45 0.58
C LEU A 217 27.12 -1.28 1.38
N THR A 218 27.50 -2.30 2.14
CA THR A 218 28.77 -2.31 2.88
C THR A 218 29.97 -2.18 1.94
N TRP A 219 29.96 -2.85 0.80
CA TRP A 219 31.05 -2.80 -0.19
C TRP A 219 31.09 -1.48 -0.96
N LEU A 220 29.93 -0.90 -1.28
CA LEU A 220 29.80 0.44 -1.86
C LEU A 220 30.39 1.49 -0.91
N LEU A 221 30.04 1.43 0.38
CA LEU A 221 30.61 2.31 1.41
C LEU A 221 32.11 2.10 1.60
N ALA A 222 32.61 0.89 1.36
CA ALA A 222 34.04 0.59 1.42
C ALA A 222 34.79 0.83 0.11
N LYS A 223 34.13 1.28 -0.98
CA LYS A 223 34.75 1.52 -2.30
C LYS A 223 35.41 0.25 -2.88
N LYS A 224 34.86 -0.93 -2.59
CA LYS A 224 35.39 -2.21 -3.05
C LYS A 224 35.05 -2.47 -4.51
N LYS A 225 36.04 -2.85 -5.32
CA LYS A 225 35.85 -3.21 -6.74
C LYS A 225 35.00 -4.46 -6.90
N GLU A 226 34.98 -5.32 -5.88
CA GLU A 226 34.17 -6.54 -5.80
C GLU A 226 32.66 -6.24 -5.79
N SER A 227 32.24 -4.98 -5.62
CA SER A 227 30.84 -4.56 -5.70
C SER A 227 30.15 -5.00 -7.00
N TYR A 228 30.88 -5.07 -8.13
CA TYR A 228 30.33 -5.63 -9.38
C TYR A 228 29.92 -7.10 -9.28
N LEU A 229 30.73 -7.91 -8.60
CA LEU A 229 30.43 -9.34 -8.40
C LEU A 229 29.18 -9.49 -7.55
N GLN A 230 29.01 -8.61 -6.56
CA GLN A 230 27.83 -8.60 -5.71
C GLN A 230 26.57 -8.18 -6.48
N VAL A 231 26.67 -7.24 -7.41
CA VAL A 231 25.56 -6.89 -8.32
C VAL A 231 25.17 -8.07 -9.20
N ALA A 232 26.14 -8.77 -9.81
CA ALA A 232 25.86 -9.95 -10.63
C ALA A 232 25.15 -11.06 -9.83
N LYS A 233 25.53 -11.25 -8.56
CA LYS A 233 24.87 -12.19 -7.65
C LYS A 233 23.44 -11.77 -7.29
N LEU A 234 23.20 -10.48 -7.02
CA LEU A 234 21.85 -9.97 -6.78
C LEU A 234 20.97 -10.11 -8.03
N ALA A 235 21.52 -9.85 -9.22
CA ALA A 235 20.80 -10.01 -10.48
C ALA A 235 20.41 -11.47 -10.76
N SER A 236 21.21 -12.45 -10.35
CA SER A 236 20.85 -13.87 -10.49
C SER A 236 19.80 -14.34 -9.47
N LEU A 237 19.76 -13.73 -8.28
CA LEU A 237 18.74 -14.01 -7.27
C LEU A 237 17.40 -13.30 -7.58
N ALA A 238 17.46 -12.14 -8.25
CA ALA A 238 16.31 -11.33 -8.67
C ALA A 238 15.95 -11.59 -10.15
N ASP A 239 15.53 -12.82 -10.43
CA ASP A 239 15.17 -13.34 -11.75
C ASP A 239 13.86 -12.77 -12.33
N ASP A 240 13.01 -12.20 -11.49
CA ASP A 240 11.75 -11.56 -11.90
C ASP A 240 11.67 -10.08 -11.48
N LYS A 241 10.75 -9.32 -12.09
CA LYS A 241 10.58 -7.89 -11.80
C LYS A 241 10.16 -7.61 -10.34
N GLU A 242 9.50 -8.54 -9.67
CA GLU A 242 9.08 -8.37 -8.27
C GLU A 242 10.30 -8.41 -7.35
N LYS A 243 11.17 -9.40 -7.49
CA LYS A 243 12.42 -9.49 -6.73
C LYS A 243 13.38 -8.35 -7.05
N GLN A 244 13.43 -7.90 -8.31
CA GLN A 244 14.23 -6.73 -8.69
C GLN A 244 13.76 -5.47 -7.95
N ASP A 245 12.45 -5.22 -7.90
CA ASP A 245 11.88 -4.11 -7.12
C ASP A 245 12.13 -4.30 -5.61
N GLN A 246 12.06 -5.54 -5.09
CA GLN A 246 12.41 -5.84 -3.70
C GLN A 246 13.86 -5.44 -3.39
N VAL A 247 14.84 -5.79 -4.23
CA VAL A 247 16.25 -5.42 -4.01
C VAL A 247 16.43 -3.90 -3.99
N LEU A 248 15.82 -3.18 -4.94
CA LEU A 248 15.88 -1.72 -4.97
C LEU A 248 15.29 -1.10 -3.70
N ARG A 249 14.10 -1.56 -3.29
CA ARG A 249 13.43 -1.09 -2.06
C ARG A 249 14.21 -1.43 -0.79
N ILE A 250 14.81 -2.62 -0.71
CA ILE A 250 15.67 -3.02 0.42
C ILE A 250 16.85 -2.05 0.53
N LEU A 251 17.53 -1.76 -0.59
CA LEU A 251 18.66 -0.84 -0.59
C LEU A 251 18.24 0.59 -0.21
N GLU A 252 17.07 1.06 -0.66
CA GLU A 252 16.51 2.35 -0.25
C GLU A 252 16.25 2.40 1.27
N VAL A 253 15.67 1.34 1.85
CA VAL A 253 15.44 1.24 3.29
C VAL A 253 16.76 1.25 4.06
N LEU A 254 17.74 0.45 3.63
CA LEU A 254 19.06 0.39 4.26
C LEU A 254 19.77 1.75 4.21
N CYS A 255 19.74 2.43 3.07
CA CYS A 255 20.30 3.78 2.96
C CYS A 255 19.53 4.80 3.83
N GLY A 256 18.21 4.63 3.96
CA GLY A 256 17.37 5.47 4.83
C GLY A 256 17.74 5.37 6.31
N GLN A 257 18.17 4.20 6.79
CA GLN A 257 18.59 4.00 8.19
C GLN A 257 19.85 4.80 8.54
N ASP A 258 20.76 4.98 7.57
CA ASP A 258 22.04 5.68 7.74
C ASP A 258 22.09 7.04 7.02
N ILE A 259 20.92 7.67 6.77
CA ILE A 259 20.80 8.90 5.97
C ILE A 259 21.61 10.09 6.52
N LEU A 260 22.05 10.04 7.77
CA LEU A 260 22.91 11.08 8.36
C LEU A 260 24.34 11.05 7.80
N GLN A 261 24.79 9.92 7.26
CA GLN A 261 26.11 9.80 6.64
C GLN A 261 26.10 10.42 5.24
N ALA A 262 26.99 11.39 5.00
CA ALA A 262 27.05 12.12 3.73
C ALA A 262 27.20 11.17 2.52
N ARG A 263 28.00 10.12 2.67
CA ARG A 263 28.23 9.13 1.61
C ARG A 263 26.98 8.30 1.28
N VAL A 264 26.21 7.91 2.30
CA VAL A 264 24.96 7.17 2.10
C VAL A 264 23.95 7.99 1.30
N ARG A 265 23.95 9.32 1.45
CA ARG A 265 23.09 10.20 0.64
C ARG A 265 23.45 10.18 -0.84
N VAL A 266 24.74 10.12 -1.16
CA VAL A 266 25.22 10.02 -2.56
C VAL A 266 24.79 8.68 -3.15
N ILE A 267 25.06 7.58 -2.43
CA ILE A 267 24.64 6.24 -2.84
C ILE A 267 23.12 6.17 -3.05
N LEU A 268 22.34 6.76 -2.15
CA LEU A 268 20.87 6.80 -2.28
C LEU A 268 20.45 7.59 -3.52
N GLN A 269 21.09 8.72 -3.81
CA GLN A 269 20.79 9.51 -5.00
C GLN A 269 21.07 8.72 -6.29
N ASP A 270 22.20 8.05 -6.35
CA ASP A 270 22.56 7.21 -7.50
C ASP A 270 21.68 5.96 -7.61
N LEU A 271 21.23 5.40 -6.48
CA LEU A 271 20.27 4.30 -6.43
C LEU A 271 18.91 4.73 -6.99
N LEU A 272 18.45 5.94 -6.67
CA LEU A 272 17.22 6.49 -7.24
C LEU A 272 17.33 6.71 -8.75
N GLU A 273 18.51 7.06 -9.25
CA GLU A 273 18.76 7.14 -10.70
C GLU A 273 18.78 5.76 -11.36
N ALA A 274 19.44 4.77 -10.75
CA ALA A 274 19.39 3.38 -11.19
C ALA A 274 17.96 2.84 -11.24
N ARG A 275 17.11 3.18 -10.25
CA ARG A 275 15.69 2.82 -10.25
C ARG A 275 14.93 3.44 -11.42
N LYS A 276 15.19 4.70 -11.76
CA LYS A 276 14.60 5.36 -12.94
C LYS A 276 15.02 4.67 -14.23
N MET A 277 16.30 4.28 -14.36
CA MET A 277 16.79 3.53 -15.51
C MET A 277 16.08 2.18 -15.65
N TRP A 278 15.95 1.43 -14.55
CA TRP A 278 15.23 0.15 -14.55
C TRP A 278 13.74 0.31 -14.93
N GLN A 279 13.07 1.35 -14.43
CA GLN A 279 11.70 1.70 -14.83
C GLN A 279 11.59 2.08 -16.31
N ALA A 280 12.65 2.65 -16.88
CA ALA A 280 12.78 2.94 -18.31
C ALA A 280 13.19 1.71 -19.17
N ASN A 281 13.07 0.50 -18.62
CA ASN A 281 13.39 -0.79 -19.26
C ASN A 281 14.88 -1.10 -19.48
N VAL A 282 15.78 -0.44 -18.75
CA VAL A 282 17.18 -0.90 -18.64
C VAL A 282 17.21 -2.20 -17.82
N SER A 283 18.06 -3.17 -18.20
CA SER A 283 18.19 -4.41 -17.42
C SER A 283 18.61 -4.10 -15.99
N PHE A 284 18.08 -4.87 -15.03
CA PHE A 284 18.36 -4.68 -13.61
C PHE A 284 19.86 -4.69 -13.29
N GLN A 285 20.59 -5.64 -13.87
CA GLN A 285 22.04 -5.72 -13.71
C GLN A 285 22.73 -4.43 -14.17
N ASN A 286 22.44 -3.94 -15.38
CA ASN A 286 23.10 -2.74 -15.92
C ASN A 286 22.75 -1.49 -15.10
N ALA A 287 21.51 -1.37 -14.63
CA ALA A 287 21.09 -0.27 -13.76
C ALA A 287 21.85 -0.29 -12.42
N MET A 288 22.06 -1.48 -11.84
CA MET A 288 22.82 -1.63 -10.60
C MET A 288 24.34 -1.48 -10.79
N GLU A 289 24.88 -1.88 -11.94
CA GLU A 289 26.30 -1.66 -12.28
C GLU A 289 26.61 -0.18 -12.48
N TYR A 290 25.65 0.61 -12.98
CA TYR A 290 25.74 2.06 -13.05
C TYR A 290 25.94 2.70 -11.67
N LEU A 291 25.18 2.23 -10.66
CA LEU A 291 25.37 2.64 -9.26
C LEU A 291 26.79 2.34 -8.78
N VAL A 292 27.32 1.15 -9.06
CA VAL A 292 28.69 0.78 -8.66
C VAL A 292 29.75 1.64 -9.37
N LEU A 293 29.58 1.92 -10.67
CA LEU A 293 30.51 2.73 -11.47
C LEU A 293 30.70 4.14 -10.92
N LYS A 294 29.63 4.75 -10.40
CA LYS A 294 29.69 6.10 -9.83
C LYS A 294 30.34 6.16 -8.45
N GLU A 295 30.28 5.06 -7.70
CA GLU A 295 30.70 5.00 -6.30
C GLU A 295 32.17 4.59 -6.11
N ILE A 296 32.80 3.97 -7.10
CA ILE A 296 34.23 3.60 -7.10
C ILE A 296 35.08 4.82 -7.42
#